data_AF-A0A0S7C2G1-F1
#
_entry.id   AF-A0A0S7C2G1-F1
#
_cell.length_a   1.000
_cell.length_b   1.000
_cell.length_c   1.000
_cell.angle_alpha   90.00
_cell.angle_beta   90.00
_cell.angle_gamma   90.00
#
_symmetry.space_group_name_H-M   'P 1'
#
loop_
_entity.id
_entity.type
_entity.pdbx_description
1 polymer ?
#
loop_
_entity_poly.entity_id
_entity_poly.type
_entity_poly.pdbx_seq_one_letter_code
_entity_poly.pdbx_strand_id
1 'polypeptide(L)'
;METFHSIYKKLFNSGSWKYYHNMNFDQFPFSDEAIANRFVNNYFNTGNKFAVIDPTLNYDRFKNIHTLSTFFLGLFLKEIVLETQTHKPKFEYFWYLCCLYHDYGYYIENDKNRFPPDEYSLSRLKSNLKITNNGLHDFQEDPHSSCVVKNYFNYCRKKRHFLNHGIIGGLLLYDRLIKNLNKAIRAAKSNAKSDNLPFDKTDFSYKGLHWSSDHIDWYKHIASIIIAHNIWFCTEEEDLELYTRSGLIDLIIINHHEKRLKKKEHGLLFLLCLADTIEPSKHFSQLQPLCVFDKMRIDYDHIKQIIILEIIDNCLDYDGWFKKIESLEKWMAVEVTIDGARIKIEIHE
;
A
#
# COMPACT_ATOMS: atom_id res chain seq x y z
N MET A 1 17.20 -20.35 0.46
CA MET A 1 16.22 -19.73 -0.45
C MET A 1 15.07 -20.69 -0.74
N GLU A 2 13.85 -20.19 -0.69
CA GLU A 2 12.63 -20.94 -0.99
C GLU A 2 11.87 -20.28 -2.13
N THR A 3 10.96 -21.00 -2.78
CA THR A 3 10.10 -20.39 -3.80
C THR A 3 9.11 -19.41 -3.17
N PHE A 4 8.68 -18.40 -3.93
CA PHE A 4 7.61 -17.49 -3.49
C PHE A 4 6.36 -18.28 -3.08
N HIS A 5 5.99 -19.31 -3.86
CA HIS A 5 4.86 -20.17 -3.55
C HIS A 5 5.03 -20.87 -2.19
N SER A 6 6.20 -21.47 -1.92
CA SER A 6 6.48 -22.12 -0.62
C SER A 6 6.32 -21.14 0.54
N ILE A 7 6.93 -19.95 0.43
CA ILE A 7 6.87 -18.91 1.46
C ILE A 7 5.44 -18.45 1.70
N TYR A 8 4.71 -18.12 0.65
CA TYR A 8 3.32 -17.65 0.76
C TYR A 8 2.43 -18.73 1.36
N LYS A 9 2.63 -19.99 1.01
CA LYS A 9 1.87 -21.12 1.56
C LYS A 9 2.19 -21.35 3.04
N LYS A 10 3.46 -21.23 3.45
CA LYS A 10 3.87 -21.30 4.87
C LYS A 10 3.24 -20.18 5.69
N LEU A 11 3.33 -18.93 5.23
CA LEU A 11 2.70 -17.77 5.86
C LEU A 11 1.18 -17.94 5.95
N PHE A 12 0.54 -18.42 4.88
CA PHE A 12 -0.90 -18.67 4.85
C PHE A 12 -1.32 -19.70 5.90
N ASN A 13 -0.64 -20.85 5.94
CA ASN A 13 -0.96 -21.95 6.85
C ASN A 13 -0.66 -21.63 8.31
N SER A 14 0.38 -20.82 8.60
CA SER A 14 0.68 -20.41 9.98
C SER A 14 -0.34 -19.42 10.55
N GLY A 15 -1.13 -18.76 9.69
CA GLY A 15 -2.04 -17.70 10.09
C GLY A 15 -1.33 -16.40 10.47
N SER A 16 -0.01 -16.26 10.18
CA SER A 16 0.77 -15.06 10.50
C SER A 16 0.24 -13.78 9.84
N TRP A 17 -0.57 -13.93 8.79
CA TRP A 17 -1.25 -12.84 8.09
C TRP A 17 -2.49 -12.31 8.81
N LYS A 18 -3.00 -13.01 9.83
CA LYS A 18 -4.27 -12.68 10.51
C LYS A 18 -4.06 -11.63 11.58
N TYR A 19 -4.53 -10.41 11.35
CA TYR A 19 -4.74 -9.46 12.44
C TYR A 19 -6.00 -9.81 13.25
N TYR A 20 -7.10 -10.10 12.57
CA TYR A 20 -8.37 -10.46 13.20
C TYR A 20 -8.42 -11.97 13.50
N HIS A 21 -8.49 -12.33 14.78
CA HIS A 21 -8.48 -13.75 15.20
C HIS A 21 -9.68 -14.56 14.70
N ASN A 22 -10.82 -13.92 14.47
CA ASN A 22 -12.02 -14.54 13.91
C ASN A 22 -12.02 -14.61 12.38
N MET A 23 -10.91 -14.23 11.71
CA MET A 23 -10.82 -14.33 10.27
C MET A 23 -10.64 -15.79 9.82
N ASN A 24 -11.66 -16.31 9.15
CA ASN A 24 -11.68 -17.65 8.56
C ASN A 24 -11.58 -17.54 7.04
N PHE A 25 -10.57 -18.19 6.47
CA PHE A 25 -10.34 -18.27 5.03
C PHE A 25 -9.43 -19.46 4.76
N ASP A 26 -9.98 -20.54 4.20
CA ASP A 26 -9.30 -21.84 4.13
C ASP A 26 -8.77 -22.14 2.71
N GLN A 27 -9.05 -21.26 1.75
CA GLN A 27 -8.60 -21.38 0.37
C GLN A 27 -7.35 -20.54 0.13
N PHE A 28 -6.32 -21.12 -0.47
CA PHE A 28 -5.11 -20.36 -0.81
C PHE A 28 -5.42 -19.26 -1.86
N PRO A 29 -5.14 -17.98 -1.59
CA PRO A 29 -5.79 -16.88 -2.30
C PRO A 29 -5.14 -16.50 -3.65
N PHE A 30 -4.19 -17.30 -4.13
CA PHE A 30 -3.43 -17.03 -5.35
C PHE A 30 -3.84 -17.91 -6.54
N SER A 31 -4.92 -18.68 -6.41
CA SER A 31 -5.33 -19.61 -7.47
C SER A 31 -6.06 -18.90 -8.63
N ASP A 32 -6.81 -17.84 -8.35
CA ASP A 32 -7.44 -16.96 -9.33
C ASP A 32 -7.85 -15.61 -8.68
N GLU A 33 -8.20 -14.63 -9.52
CA GLU A 33 -8.60 -13.29 -9.07
C GLU A 33 -9.90 -13.28 -8.25
N ALA A 34 -10.84 -14.18 -8.52
CA ALA A 34 -12.08 -14.23 -7.75
C ALA A 34 -11.82 -14.67 -6.29
N ILE A 35 -10.91 -15.61 -6.07
CA ILE A 35 -10.48 -16.00 -4.73
C ILE A 35 -9.70 -14.86 -4.06
N ALA A 36 -8.81 -14.20 -4.80
CA ALA A 36 -8.07 -13.04 -4.32
C ALA A 36 -9.02 -11.92 -3.84
N ASN A 37 -10.03 -11.58 -4.67
CA ASN A 37 -11.09 -10.63 -4.35
C ASN A 37 -11.85 -11.04 -3.07
N ARG A 38 -12.20 -12.33 -2.94
CA ARG A 38 -12.87 -12.84 -1.73
C ARG A 38 -11.99 -12.68 -0.49
N PHE A 39 -10.69 -12.93 -0.59
CA PHE A 39 -9.77 -12.76 0.52
C PHE A 39 -9.76 -11.30 1.02
N VAL A 40 -9.56 -10.35 0.11
CA VAL A 40 -9.52 -8.91 0.44
C VAL A 40 -10.86 -8.46 1.06
N ASN A 41 -11.98 -8.80 0.42
CA ASN A 41 -13.30 -8.47 0.92
C ASN A 41 -13.58 -9.07 2.30
N ASN A 42 -13.16 -10.32 2.53
CA ASN A 42 -13.30 -10.98 3.83
C ASN A 42 -12.47 -10.29 4.90
N TYR A 43 -11.27 -9.80 4.58
CA TYR A 43 -10.41 -9.07 5.51
C TYR A 43 -11.09 -7.77 5.98
N PHE A 44 -11.55 -6.94 5.04
CA PHE A 44 -12.26 -5.70 5.36
C PHE A 44 -13.61 -5.95 6.06
N ASN A 45 -14.32 -7.01 5.69
CA ASN A 45 -15.57 -7.38 6.36
C ASN A 45 -15.35 -7.83 7.81
N THR A 46 -14.36 -8.68 8.06
CA THR A 46 -14.01 -9.16 9.41
C THR A 46 -13.65 -8.01 10.34
N GLY A 47 -12.94 -6.99 9.83
CA GLY A 47 -12.64 -5.77 10.57
C GLY A 47 -13.78 -4.76 10.71
N ASN A 48 -14.99 -5.10 10.24
CA ASN A 48 -16.14 -4.18 10.12
C ASN A 48 -15.77 -2.87 9.37
N LYS A 49 -14.85 -2.97 8.41
CA LYS A 49 -14.36 -1.87 7.57
C LYS A 49 -14.81 -1.97 6.12
N PHE A 50 -15.69 -2.92 5.76
CA PHE A 50 -16.21 -3.08 4.40
C PHE A 50 -16.77 -1.81 3.76
N ALA A 51 -17.21 -0.83 4.56
CA ALA A 51 -17.62 0.49 4.08
C ALA A 51 -16.54 1.30 3.34
N VAL A 52 -15.27 0.89 3.39
CA VAL A 52 -14.20 1.48 2.56
C VAL A 52 -14.27 1.00 1.12
N ILE A 53 -14.86 -0.18 0.87
CA ILE A 53 -15.07 -0.74 -0.46
C ILE A 53 -16.38 -0.19 -1.02
N ASP A 54 -16.33 0.41 -2.20
CA ASP A 54 -17.48 0.99 -2.86
C ASP A 54 -17.99 0.04 -3.95
N PRO A 55 -19.20 -0.53 -3.78
CA PRO A 55 -19.74 -1.50 -4.72
C PRO A 55 -20.12 -0.88 -6.08
N THR A 56 -20.22 0.45 -6.17
CA THR A 56 -20.51 1.16 -7.43
C THR A 56 -19.28 1.28 -8.33
N LEU A 57 -18.12 0.88 -7.84
CA LEU A 57 -16.84 0.95 -8.52
C LEU A 57 -16.47 -0.48 -8.89
N ASN A 58 -16.27 -0.72 -10.19
CA ASN A 58 -16.18 -2.06 -10.76
C ASN A 58 -14.94 -2.82 -10.22
N TYR A 59 -15.15 -3.60 -9.17
CA TYR A 59 -14.11 -4.29 -8.40
C TYR A 59 -13.52 -5.48 -9.17
N ASP A 60 -14.21 -6.01 -10.18
CA ASP A 60 -13.79 -7.19 -10.96
C ASP A 60 -12.54 -6.95 -11.83
N ARG A 61 -12.05 -5.71 -11.92
CA ARG A 61 -10.83 -5.35 -12.66
C ARG A 61 -9.58 -5.27 -11.79
N PHE A 62 -9.68 -5.54 -10.49
CA PHE A 62 -8.51 -5.48 -9.62
C PHE A 62 -7.60 -6.67 -9.90
N LYS A 63 -6.30 -6.39 -10.09
CA LYS A 63 -5.26 -7.43 -10.01
C LYS A 63 -5.01 -7.71 -8.54
N ASN A 64 -6.00 -8.23 -7.81
CA ASN A 64 -5.86 -8.46 -6.38
C ASN A 64 -4.79 -9.52 -6.09
N ILE A 65 -4.43 -10.35 -7.07
CA ILE A 65 -3.25 -11.22 -6.97
C ILE A 65 -1.97 -10.40 -6.77
N HIS A 66 -1.79 -9.29 -7.49
CA HIS A 66 -0.66 -8.38 -7.29
C HIS A 66 -0.67 -7.83 -5.87
N THR A 67 -1.77 -7.22 -5.46
CA THR A 67 -1.92 -6.66 -4.11
C THR A 67 -1.70 -7.70 -3.01
N LEU A 68 -2.17 -8.93 -3.19
CA LEU A 68 -1.93 -10.03 -2.26
C LEU A 68 -0.49 -10.50 -2.27
N SER A 69 0.16 -10.54 -3.44
CA SER A 69 1.57 -10.89 -3.55
C SER A 69 2.42 -9.87 -2.78
N THR A 70 2.17 -8.57 -2.98
CA THR A 70 2.75 -7.49 -2.18
C THR A 70 2.49 -7.71 -0.69
N PHE A 71 1.26 -8.05 -0.29
CA PHE A 71 0.88 -8.24 1.11
C PHE A 71 1.64 -9.40 1.78
N PHE A 72 1.68 -10.58 1.15
CA PHE A 72 2.39 -11.74 1.68
C PHE A 72 3.91 -11.54 1.66
N LEU A 73 4.44 -10.88 0.62
CA LEU A 73 5.84 -10.54 0.55
C LEU A 73 6.25 -9.55 1.66
N GLY A 74 5.43 -8.54 1.96
CA GLY A 74 5.70 -7.64 3.07
C GLY A 74 5.67 -8.34 4.43
N LEU A 75 4.79 -9.34 4.63
CA LEU A 75 4.81 -10.17 5.84
C LEU A 75 6.11 -10.98 5.97
N PHE A 76 6.69 -11.42 4.85
CA PHE A 76 7.97 -12.11 4.83
C PHE A 76 9.14 -11.15 5.12
N LEU A 77 9.12 -9.94 4.55
CA LEU A 77 10.22 -8.97 4.62
C LEU A 77 10.14 -8.01 5.81
N LYS A 78 9.07 -8.03 6.62
CA LYS A 78 8.89 -7.06 7.70
C LYS A 78 10.05 -7.05 8.69
N GLU A 79 10.65 -8.19 8.99
CA GLU A 79 11.71 -8.29 10.00
C GLU A 79 13.04 -7.70 9.52
N ILE A 80 13.30 -7.65 8.21
CA ILE A 80 14.51 -7.02 7.68
C ILE A 80 14.34 -5.49 7.52
N VAL A 81 13.12 -5.03 7.23
CA VAL A 81 12.85 -3.59 7.00
C VAL A 81 12.48 -2.86 8.29
N LEU A 82 11.62 -3.44 9.12
CA LEU A 82 11.08 -2.80 10.31
C LEU A 82 11.88 -3.25 11.53
N GLU A 83 12.28 -2.28 12.35
CA GLU A 83 12.69 -2.59 13.73
C GLU A 83 11.50 -3.24 14.46
N THR A 84 11.77 -4.08 15.46
CA THR A 84 10.73 -4.76 16.25
C THR A 84 9.77 -3.74 16.86
N GLN A 85 8.63 -3.51 16.19
CA GLN A 85 7.65 -2.54 16.65
C GLN A 85 6.91 -3.11 17.86
N THR A 86 7.10 -2.48 19.01
CA THR A 86 6.39 -2.82 20.26
C THR A 86 5.06 -2.05 20.42
N HIS A 87 4.76 -1.15 19.47
CA HIS A 87 3.60 -0.25 19.55
C HIS A 87 2.28 -0.92 19.13
N LYS A 88 1.17 -0.35 19.64
CA LYS A 88 -0.19 -0.71 19.23
C LYS A 88 -0.67 0.25 18.13
N PRO A 89 -1.41 -0.24 17.13
CA PRO A 89 -1.77 -1.62 16.87
C PRO A 89 -0.59 -2.37 16.24
N LYS A 90 -0.70 -3.71 16.19
CA LYS A 90 0.34 -4.54 15.58
C LYS A 90 0.52 -4.19 14.09
N PHE A 91 1.73 -4.44 13.58
CA PHE A 91 2.09 -4.26 12.16
C PHE A 91 1.00 -4.77 11.21
N GLU A 92 0.45 -5.97 11.44
CA GLU A 92 -0.53 -6.59 10.55
C GLU A 92 -1.75 -5.69 10.32
N TYR A 93 -2.16 -4.89 11.31
CA TYR A 93 -3.27 -3.95 11.20
C TYR A 93 -2.99 -2.82 10.20
N PHE A 94 -1.82 -2.20 10.36
CA PHE A 94 -1.35 -1.15 9.46
C PHE A 94 -1.13 -1.72 8.06
N TRP A 95 -0.47 -2.88 7.99
CA TRP A 95 -0.11 -3.52 6.75
C TRP A 95 -1.32 -3.91 5.90
N TYR A 96 -2.37 -4.52 6.46
CA TYR A 96 -3.53 -4.86 5.63
C TYR A 96 -4.29 -3.62 5.16
N LEU A 97 -4.44 -2.58 5.99
CA LEU A 97 -5.12 -1.34 5.57
C LEU A 97 -4.36 -0.63 4.45
N CYS A 98 -3.03 -0.59 4.58
CA CYS A 98 -2.15 0.06 3.61
C CYS A 98 -2.07 -0.77 2.32
N CYS A 99 -1.58 -1.99 2.44
CA CYS A 99 -1.27 -2.84 1.31
C CYS A 99 -2.53 -3.30 0.57
N LEU A 100 -3.60 -3.75 1.25
CA LEU A 100 -4.79 -4.23 0.53
C LEU A 100 -5.64 -3.11 -0.09
N TYR A 101 -5.25 -1.85 0.08
CA TYR A 101 -5.98 -0.68 -0.42
C TYR A 101 -5.12 0.28 -1.26
N HIS A 102 -3.79 0.13 -1.33
CA HIS A 102 -2.91 1.15 -1.95
C HIS A 102 -3.28 1.43 -3.41
N ASP A 103 -3.63 0.38 -4.16
CA ASP A 103 -4.04 0.48 -5.57
C ASP A 103 -5.51 0.86 -5.75
N TYR A 104 -6.28 1.02 -4.66
CA TYR A 104 -7.74 1.10 -4.74
C TYR A 104 -8.20 2.23 -5.65
N GLY A 105 -7.47 3.34 -5.74
CA GLY A 105 -7.85 4.46 -6.61
C GLY A 105 -7.78 4.19 -8.12
N TYR A 106 -7.23 3.06 -8.58
CA TYR A 106 -7.01 2.78 -10.01
C TYR A 106 -8.30 2.82 -10.84
N TYR A 107 -9.46 2.54 -10.25
CA TYR A 107 -10.73 2.64 -10.97
C TYR A 107 -11.06 4.09 -11.37
N ILE A 108 -10.63 5.09 -10.59
CA ILE A 108 -10.82 6.52 -10.92
C ILE A 108 -9.86 6.92 -12.01
N GLU A 109 -8.60 6.50 -11.89
CA GLU A 109 -7.58 6.80 -12.88
C GLU A 109 -7.92 6.22 -14.27
N ASN A 110 -8.47 5.01 -14.31
CA ASN A 110 -8.80 4.29 -15.54
C ASN A 110 -10.17 4.66 -16.13
N ASP A 111 -11.13 5.15 -15.34
CA ASP A 111 -12.44 5.60 -15.82
C ASP A 111 -12.39 7.08 -16.24
N LYS A 112 -11.65 7.36 -17.31
CA LYS A 112 -11.50 8.72 -17.87
C LYS A 112 -12.80 9.32 -18.41
N ASN A 113 -13.81 8.49 -18.66
CA ASN A 113 -15.15 8.96 -19.08
C ASN A 113 -15.89 9.61 -17.91
N ARG A 114 -15.87 8.96 -16.74
CA ARG A 114 -16.48 9.49 -15.52
C ARG A 114 -15.62 10.55 -14.83
N PHE A 115 -14.29 10.39 -14.95
CA PHE A 115 -13.30 11.24 -14.28
C PHE A 115 -12.24 11.82 -15.25
N PRO A 116 -12.64 12.65 -16.23
CA PRO A 116 -11.70 13.32 -17.13
C PRO A 116 -10.66 14.18 -16.37
N PRO A 117 -9.34 13.90 -16.49
CA PRO A 117 -8.32 14.54 -15.66
C PRO A 117 -8.27 16.08 -15.73
N ASP A 118 -8.54 16.64 -16.91
CA ASP A 118 -8.50 18.09 -17.13
C ASP A 118 -9.64 18.82 -16.39
N GLU A 119 -10.76 18.14 -16.17
CA GLU A 119 -11.94 18.69 -15.51
C GLU A 119 -11.87 18.62 -13.98
N TYR A 120 -11.12 17.68 -13.42
CA TYR A 120 -11.11 17.38 -11.99
C TYR A 120 -9.92 18.02 -11.28
N SER A 121 -10.13 19.20 -10.71
CA SER A 121 -9.28 19.67 -9.61
C SER A 121 -9.44 18.77 -8.39
N LEU A 122 -8.47 18.79 -7.47
CA LEU A 122 -8.55 18.00 -6.24
C LEU A 122 -9.82 18.32 -5.43
N SER A 123 -10.22 19.60 -5.37
CA SER A 123 -11.44 20.03 -4.68
C SER A 123 -12.72 19.53 -5.38
N ARG A 124 -12.79 19.60 -6.71
CA ARG A 124 -13.94 19.08 -7.47
C ARG A 124 -14.05 17.57 -7.34
N LEU A 125 -12.91 16.87 -7.36
CA LEU A 125 -12.87 15.41 -7.15
C LEU A 125 -13.36 15.03 -5.75
N LYS A 126 -12.85 15.71 -4.70
CA LYS A 126 -13.32 15.50 -3.33
C LYS A 126 -14.84 15.69 -3.21
N SER A 127 -15.37 16.76 -3.80
CA SER A 127 -16.81 17.03 -3.82
C SER A 127 -17.60 15.92 -4.53
N ASN A 128 -17.18 15.53 -5.73
CA ASN A 128 -17.83 14.48 -6.52
C ASN A 128 -17.84 13.12 -5.80
N LEU A 129 -16.73 12.78 -5.15
CA LEU A 129 -16.56 11.56 -4.35
C LEU A 129 -17.14 11.67 -2.93
N LYS A 130 -17.74 12.81 -2.58
CA LYS A 130 -18.32 13.10 -1.25
C LYS A 130 -17.31 12.93 -0.11
N ILE A 131 -16.05 13.23 -0.36
CA ILE A 131 -14.99 13.27 0.66
C ILE A 131 -15.21 14.51 1.52
N THR A 132 -15.45 14.31 2.81
CA THR A 132 -15.77 15.37 3.77
C THR A 132 -14.70 15.53 4.84
N ASN A 133 -13.87 14.51 5.07
CA ASN A 133 -12.81 14.55 6.06
C ASN A 133 -11.48 14.93 5.39
N ASN A 134 -10.96 16.11 5.72
CA ASN A 134 -9.76 16.69 5.10
C ASN A 134 -8.51 16.69 6.00
N GLY A 135 -8.55 16.04 7.17
CA GLY A 135 -7.51 16.12 8.20
C GLY A 135 -6.14 15.54 7.84
N LEU A 136 -5.93 15.08 6.59
CA LEU A 136 -4.77 14.34 6.10
C LEU A 136 -3.44 15.12 6.00
N HIS A 137 -3.39 16.39 6.39
CA HIS A 137 -2.35 17.30 5.90
C HIS A 137 -1.58 18.10 6.96
N ASP A 138 -1.77 17.77 8.24
CA ASP A 138 -1.26 18.56 9.37
C ASP A 138 -0.32 17.79 10.33
N PHE A 139 0.25 16.63 9.94
CA PHE A 139 1.25 15.96 10.80
C PHE A 139 2.68 16.28 10.38
N GLN A 140 3.55 16.49 11.37
CA GLN A 140 4.98 16.70 11.15
C GLN A 140 5.67 15.43 10.61
N GLU A 141 5.05 14.26 10.77
CA GLU A 141 5.57 12.94 10.36
C GLU A 141 5.05 12.46 8.99
N ASP A 142 4.25 13.27 8.29
CA ASP A 142 3.77 12.91 6.95
C ASP A 142 4.95 12.90 5.95
N PRO A 143 5.10 11.87 5.09
CA PRO A 143 6.24 11.80 4.16
C PRO A 143 6.33 12.98 3.18
N HIS A 144 5.20 13.64 2.90
CA HIS A 144 5.14 14.80 2.02
C HIS A 144 4.18 15.87 2.57
N SER A 145 4.56 17.12 2.36
CA SER A 145 3.70 18.26 2.71
C SER A 145 2.42 18.30 1.86
N SER A 146 1.38 18.92 2.39
CA SER A 146 0.12 19.12 1.67
C SER A 146 0.27 19.92 0.38
N CYS A 147 1.27 20.82 0.32
CA CYS A 147 1.63 21.56 -0.87
C CYS A 147 2.18 20.62 -1.95
N VAL A 148 3.13 19.73 -1.59
CA VAL A 148 3.70 18.72 -2.50
C VAL A 148 2.61 17.80 -3.04
N VAL A 149 1.75 17.25 -2.17
CA VAL A 149 0.63 16.38 -2.60
C VAL A 149 -0.28 17.09 -3.62
N LYS A 150 -0.66 18.35 -3.34
CA LYS A 150 -1.51 19.15 -4.23
C LYS A 150 -0.83 19.47 -5.56
N ASN A 151 0.45 19.85 -5.52
CA ASN A 151 1.23 20.16 -6.72
C ASN A 151 1.40 18.90 -7.57
N TYR A 152 1.68 17.76 -6.94
CA TYR A 152 1.87 16.49 -7.63
C TYR A 152 0.58 16.02 -8.30
N PHE A 153 -0.56 16.13 -7.61
CA PHE A 153 -1.86 15.86 -8.21
C PHE A 153 -2.13 16.74 -9.45
N ASN A 154 -1.79 18.03 -9.37
CA ASN A 154 -1.94 18.95 -10.51
C ASN A 154 -0.98 18.63 -11.66
N TYR A 155 0.23 18.21 -11.35
CA TYR A 155 1.21 17.72 -12.30
C TYR A 155 0.67 16.49 -13.05
N CYS A 156 0.22 15.45 -12.33
CA CYS A 156 -0.35 14.24 -12.94
C CYS A 156 -1.51 14.57 -13.87
N ARG A 157 -2.47 15.38 -13.41
CA ARG A 157 -3.67 15.66 -14.22
C ARG A 157 -3.40 16.54 -15.43
N LYS A 158 -2.58 17.60 -15.29
CA LYS A 158 -2.38 18.60 -16.35
C LYS A 158 -1.24 18.27 -17.31
N LYS A 159 -0.25 17.51 -16.85
CA LYS A 159 0.98 17.22 -17.62
C LYS A 159 1.09 15.77 -18.04
N ARG A 160 0.52 14.85 -17.26
CA ARG A 160 0.51 13.41 -17.56
C ARG A 160 -0.88 12.86 -17.92
N HIS A 161 -1.92 13.70 -17.84
CA HIS A 161 -3.30 13.38 -18.23
C HIS A 161 -3.89 12.14 -17.53
N PHE A 162 -3.67 12.06 -16.21
CA PHE A 162 -4.33 11.08 -15.33
C PHE A 162 -4.58 11.66 -13.94
N LEU A 163 -5.58 11.13 -13.24
CA LEU A 163 -5.84 11.44 -11.83
C LEU A 163 -5.10 10.40 -10.97
N ASN A 164 -4.06 10.83 -10.25
CA ASN A 164 -3.18 9.91 -9.50
C ASN A 164 -3.96 9.03 -8.52
N HIS A 165 -4.01 7.72 -8.81
CA HIS A 165 -4.82 6.78 -8.05
C HIS A 165 -4.43 6.68 -6.58
N GLY A 166 -3.13 6.73 -6.23
CA GLY A 166 -2.72 6.65 -4.83
C GLY A 166 -3.15 7.86 -3.99
N ILE A 167 -3.04 9.07 -4.55
CA ILE A 167 -3.56 10.28 -3.89
C ILE A 167 -5.05 10.14 -3.60
N ILE A 168 -5.80 9.64 -4.59
CA ILE A 168 -7.24 9.46 -4.48
C ILE A 168 -7.60 8.33 -3.52
N GLY A 169 -6.87 7.21 -3.60
CA GLY A 169 -7.02 6.04 -2.74
C GLY A 169 -6.81 6.40 -1.27
N GLY A 170 -5.71 7.08 -0.94
CA GLY A 170 -5.46 7.52 0.44
C GLY A 170 -6.53 8.47 0.97
N LEU A 171 -6.97 9.47 0.17
CA LEU A 171 -8.05 10.37 0.55
C LEU A 171 -9.37 9.63 0.83
N LEU A 172 -9.73 8.68 -0.03
CA LEU A 172 -10.94 7.86 0.14
C LEU A 172 -10.85 6.93 1.34
N LEU A 173 -9.71 6.28 1.55
CA LEU A 173 -9.49 5.38 2.67
C LEU A 173 -9.71 6.11 3.98
N TYR A 174 -9.02 7.23 4.18
CA TYR A 174 -9.15 8.04 5.39
C TYR A 174 -10.60 8.49 5.63
N ASP A 175 -11.22 9.10 4.62
CA ASP A 175 -12.58 9.62 4.74
C ASP A 175 -13.59 8.53 5.10
N ARG A 176 -13.50 7.37 4.43
CA ARG A 176 -14.42 6.25 4.66
C ARG A 176 -14.18 5.59 6.01
N LEU A 177 -12.92 5.47 6.46
CA LEU A 177 -12.58 4.95 7.78
C LEU A 177 -13.06 5.87 8.91
N ILE A 178 -12.92 7.19 8.78
CA ILE A 178 -13.47 8.15 9.76
C ILE A 178 -15.00 8.10 9.78
N LYS A 179 -15.65 8.03 8.63
CA LYS A 179 -17.11 7.84 8.56
C LYS A 179 -17.54 6.51 9.20
N ASN A 180 -16.76 5.45 9.02
CA ASN A 180 -17.01 4.15 9.65
C ASN A 180 -16.86 4.24 11.18
N LEU A 181 -15.77 4.80 11.70
CA LEU A 181 -15.57 5.04 13.13
C LEU A 181 -16.73 5.83 13.74
N ASN A 182 -17.15 6.93 13.10
CA ASN A 182 -18.29 7.72 13.54
C ASN A 182 -19.63 6.96 13.52
N LYS A 183 -19.80 5.99 12.61
CA LYS A 183 -20.96 5.07 12.64
C LYS A 183 -20.85 4.09 13.81
N ALA A 184 -19.67 3.52 14.06
CA ALA A 184 -19.43 2.63 15.19
C ALA A 184 -19.68 3.33 16.54
N ILE A 185 -19.17 4.56 16.73
CA ILE A 185 -19.41 5.38 17.93
C ILE A 185 -20.91 5.57 18.17
N ARG A 186 -21.67 5.97 17.14
CA ARG A 186 -23.12 6.21 17.27
C ARG A 186 -23.87 4.94 17.65
N ALA A 187 -23.54 3.81 17.01
CA ALA A 187 -24.18 2.53 17.28
C ALA A 187 -23.85 2.02 18.69
N ALA A 188 -22.57 2.05 19.09
CA ALA A 188 -22.13 1.64 20.42
C ALA A 188 -22.76 2.50 21.53
N LYS A 189 -22.82 3.83 21.33
CA LYS A 189 -23.52 4.74 22.24
C LYS A 189 -25.01 4.42 22.39
N SER A 190 -25.68 4.06 21.29
CA SER A 190 -27.09 3.68 21.31
C SER A 190 -27.32 2.38 22.08
N ASN A 191 -26.45 1.39 21.90
CA ASN A 191 -26.51 0.11 22.62
C ASN A 191 -26.29 0.34 24.13
N ALA A 192 -25.21 1.03 24.49
CA ALA A 192 -24.90 1.35 25.88
C ALA A 192 -26.04 2.12 26.57
N LYS A 193 -26.67 3.09 25.87
CA LYS A 193 -27.85 3.79 26.39
C LYS A 193 -29.03 2.85 26.64
N SER A 194 -29.26 1.89 25.75
CA SER A 194 -30.37 0.93 25.87
C SER A 194 -30.14 -0.04 27.04
N ASP A 195 -28.88 -0.40 27.28
CA ASP A 195 -28.45 -1.30 28.36
C ASP A 195 -28.16 -0.58 29.69
N ASN A 196 -28.36 0.75 29.74
CA ASN A 196 -28.02 1.62 30.87
C ASN A 196 -26.55 1.49 31.33
N LEU A 197 -25.65 1.29 30.38
CA LEU A 197 -24.20 1.17 30.59
C LEU A 197 -23.48 2.50 30.28
N PRO A 198 -22.36 2.79 30.96
CA PRO A 198 -21.49 3.92 30.59
C PRO A 198 -20.91 3.70 29.19
N PHE A 199 -20.70 4.81 28.46
CA PHE A 199 -20.09 4.80 27.14
C PHE A 199 -18.96 5.81 27.06
N ASP A 200 -17.76 5.33 26.76
CA ASP A 200 -16.64 6.17 26.37
C ASP A 200 -16.49 6.15 24.84
N LYS A 201 -16.45 7.34 24.23
CA LYS A 201 -16.23 7.48 22.79
C LYS A 201 -14.76 7.32 22.39
N THR A 202 -13.83 7.40 23.34
CA THR A 202 -12.38 7.32 23.11
C THR A 202 -11.81 5.91 23.19
N ASP A 203 -12.51 4.99 23.83
CA ASP A 203 -12.16 3.57 23.92
C ASP A 203 -13.44 2.74 24.13
N PHE A 204 -13.81 1.92 23.15
CA PHE A 204 -15.04 1.12 23.22
C PHE A 204 -14.98 -0.15 22.39
N SER A 205 -15.87 -1.09 22.70
CA SER A 205 -16.11 -2.29 21.90
C SER A 205 -17.40 -2.19 21.10
N TYR A 206 -17.36 -2.57 19.83
CA TYR A 206 -18.54 -2.66 18.96
C TYR A 206 -18.39 -3.83 17.99
N LYS A 207 -19.41 -4.70 17.94
CA LYS A 207 -19.42 -5.95 17.17
C LYS A 207 -18.19 -6.85 17.42
N GLY A 208 -17.76 -6.96 18.68
CA GLY A 208 -16.61 -7.78 19.06
C GLY A 208 -15.25 -7.22 18.63
N LEU A 209 -15.19 -5.96 18.18
CA LEU A 209 -13.97 -5.26 17.78
C LEU A 209 -13.69 -4.10 18.72
N HIS A 210 -12.40 -3.84 18.98
CA HIS A 210 -11.93 -2.66 19.70
C HIS A 210 -11.88 -1.44 18.78
N TRP A 211 -12.33 -0.30 19.30
CA TRP A 211 -12.31 1.01 18.65
C TRP A 211 -11.79 2.03 19.65
N SER A 212 -11.03 3.01 19.15
CA SER A 212 -10.46 4.07 19.97
C SER A 212 -10.31 5.36 19.19
N SER A 213 -10.06 6.48 19.88
CA SER A 213 -9.68 7.74 19.24
C SER A 213 -8.37 7.65 18.47
N ASP A 214 -7.43 6.82 18.91
CA ASP A 214 -6.11 6.63 18.27
C ASP A 214 -6.24 6.15 16.82
N HIS A 215 -7.35 5.48 16.49
CA HIS A 215 -7.66 5.08 15.13
C HIS A 215 -7.67 6.25 14.15
N ILE A 216 -8.00 7.47 14.59
CA ILE A 216 -7.98 8.66 13.74
C ILE A 216 -6.57 8.90 13.19
N ASP A 217 -5.57 8.83 14.07
CA ASP A 217 -4.17 9.05 13.73
C ASP A 217 -3.61 7.87 12.92
N TRP A 218 -4.00 6.64 13.28
CA TRP A 218 -3.66 5.44 12.52
C TRP A 218 -4.19 5.50 11.08
N TYR A 219 -5.45 5.90 10.89
CA TYR A 219 -6.03 6.02 9.55
C TYR A 219 -5.37 7.13 8.75
N LYS A 220 -5.01 8.24 9.40
CA LYS A 220 -4.29 9.33 8.75
C LYS A 220 -2.91 8.88 8.29
N HIS A 221 -2.15 8.24 9.18
CA HIS A 221 -0.83 7.69 8.86
C HIS A 221 -0.89 6.72 7.68
N ILE A 222 -1.82 5.75 7.68
CA ILE A 222 -1.93 4.79 6.58
C ILE A 222 -2.30 5.43 5.25
N ALA A 223 -3.21 6.40 5.27
CA ALA A 223 -3.56 7.13 4.08
C ALA A 223 -2.40 8.00 3.56
N SER A 224 -1.57 8.59 4.44
CA SER A 224 -0.38 9.35 4.00
C SER A 224 0.70 8.43 3.41
N ILE A 225 0.86 7.21 3.90
CA ILE A 225 1.74 6.19 3.28
C ILE A 225 1.26 5.81 1.88
N ILE A 226 -0.05 5.56 1.67
CA ILE A 226 -0.59 5.25 0.33
C ILE A 226 -0.38 6.41 -0.64
N ILE A 227 -0.61 7.65 -0.17
CA ILE A 227 -0.37 8.87 -0.94
C ILE A 227 1.11 8.95 -1.34
N ALA A 228 2.03 8.78 -0.38
CA ALA A 228 3.46 8.91 -0.61
C ALA A 228 4.03 7.84 -1.53
N HIS A 229 3.55 6.60 -1.42
CA HIS A 229 3.92 5.51 -2.32
C HIS A 229 3.66 5.84 -3.81
N ASN A 230 2.75 6.78 -4.07
CA ASN A 230 2.36 7.19 -5.42
C ASN A 230 2.86 8.57 -5.83
N ILE A 231 3.74 9.18 -5.04
CA ILE A 231 4.43 10.43 -5.36
C ILE A 231 5.87 10.08 -5.74
N TRP A 232 6.18 10.23 -7.02
CA TRP A 232 7.48 9.84 -7.55
C TRP A 232 8.50 10.97 -7.41
N PHE A 233 9.73 10.60 -7.05
CA PHE A 233 10.87 11.50 -7.08
C PHE A 233 11.33 11.76 -8.52
N CYS A 234 11.91 12.93 -8.76
CA CYS A 234 12.62 13.25 -9.98
C CYS A 234 14.08 12.79 -9.83
N THR A 235 14.44 11.75 -10.57
CA THR A 235 15.77 11.12 -10.59
C THR A 235 16.51 11.31 -11.92
N GLU A 236 15.86 11.90 -12.93
CA GLU A 236 16.39 12.05 -14.29
C GLU A 236 16.37 13.53 -14.71
N GLU A 237 17.42 13.99 -15.38
CA GLU A 237 17.55 15.40 -15.80
C GLU A 237 16.45 15.85 -16.74
N GLU A 238 15.93 14.94 -17.57
CA GLU A 238 14.85 15.19 -18.53
C GLU A 238 13.54 15.66 -17.88
N ASP A 239 13.26 15.25 -16.64
CA ASP A 239 12.05 15.65 -15.90
C ASP A 239 12.27 16.89 -15.01
N LEU A 240 13.51 17.37 -14.85
CA LEU A 240 13.88 18.44 -13.92
C LEU A 240 13.10 19.74 -14.15
N GLU A 241 13.06 20.19 -15.40
CA GLU A 241 12.40 21.44 -15.78
C GLU A 241 10.88 21.37 -15.49
N LEU A 242 10.28 20.21 -15.76
CA LEU A 242 8.86 19.99 -15.57
C LEU A 242 8.49 19.94 -14.08
N TYR A 243 9.29 19.27 -13.25
CA TYR A 243 9.11 19.25 -11.78
C TYR A 243 9.27 20.65 -11.19
N THR A 244 10.30 21.39 -11.59
CA THR A 244 10.56 22.75 -11.12
C THR A 244 9.39 23.67 -11.43
N ARG A 245 8.92 23.70 -12.69
CA ARG A 245 7.76 24.51 -13.11
C ARG A 245 6.45 24.10 -12.46
N SER A 246 6.37 22.87 -11.96
CA SER A 246 5.18 22.34 -11.28
C SER A 246 5.20 22.58 -9.76
N GLY A 247 6.24 23.23 -9.22
CA GLY A 247 6.39 23.46 -7.79
C GLY A 247 6.70 22.18 -7.00
N LEU A 248 7.43 21.24 -7.62
CA LEU A 248 7.81 19.95 -7.06
C LEU A 248 9.31 19.88 -6.72
N ILE A 249 9.89 21.01 -6.32
CA ILE A 249 11.32 21.13 -6.01
C ILE A 249 11.74 20.14 -4.91
N ASP A 250 10.86 19.91 -3.93
CA ASP A 250 11.10 18.97 -2.82
C ASP A 250 11.23 17.51 -3.27
N LEU A 251 10.74 17.16 -4.47
CA LEU A 251 10.84 15.81 -5.03
C LEU A 251 12.06 15.61 -5.93
N ILE A 252 12.87 16.64 -6.14
CA ILE A 252 14.07 16.56 -6.98
C ILE A 252 15.23 16.02 -6.14
N ILE A 253 15.66 14.80 -6.47
CA ILE A 253 16.73 14.08 -5.74
C ILE A 253 17.90 13.68 -6.65
N ILE A 254 17.94 14.18 -7.89
CA ILE A 254 19.06 13.97 -8.81
C ILE A 254 20.35 14.36 -8.09
N ASN A 255 21.32 13.45 -7.99
CA ASN A 255 22.59 13.62 -7.29
C ASN A 255 22.48 13.90 -5.77
N HIS A 256 21.32 13.68 -5.15
CA HIS A 256 21.05 13.89 -3.73
C HIS A 256 20.73 12.56 -3.02
N HIS A 257 21.74 11.71 -2.88
CA HIS A 257 21.61 10.38 -2.27
C HIS A 257 21.04 10.44 -0.84
N GLU A 258 21.31 11.53 -0.11
CA GLU A 258 20.84 11.76 1.25
C GLU A 258 19.31 11.92 1.37
N LYS A 259 18.63 12.26 0.26
CA LYS A 259 17.18 12.45 0.16
C LYS A 259 16.43 11.19 -0.28
N ARG A 260 17.14 10.09 -0.56
CA ARG A 260 16.53 8.81 -0.91
C ARG A 260 15.70 8.30 0.27
N LEU A 261 14.62 7.58 -0.04
CA LEU A 261 13.73 6.98 0.95
C LEU A 261 14.50 5.97 1.82
N LYS A 262 14.57 6.25 3.12
CA LYS A 262 15.23 5.40 4.12
C LYS A 262 14.23 4.66 4.99
N LYS A 263 14.59 3.45 5.41
CA LYS A 263 13.74 2.64 6.29
C LYS A 263 13.62 3.24 7.71
N LYS A 264 14.66 3.92 8.21
CA LYS A 264 14.63 4.55 9.54
C LYS A 264 13.69 5.75 9.62
N GLU A 265 13.54 6.46 8.50
CA GLU A 265 12.67 7.63 8.42
C GLU A 265 11.21 7.20 8.17
N HIS A 266 10.99 6.26 7.22
CA HIS A 266 9.65 5.85 6.81
C HIS A 266 9.55 4.34 6.54
N GLY A 267 9.76 3.50 7.56
CA GLY A 267 9.85 2.04 7.42
C GLY A 267 8.64 1.37 6.74
N LEU A 268 7.42 1.80 7.06
CA LEU A 268 6.22 1.23 6.43
C LEU A 268 6.10 1.59 4.94
N LEU A 269 6.45 2.82 4.56
CA LEU A 269 6.51 3.26 3.17
C LEU A 269 7.63 2.54 2.42
N PHE A 270 8.80 2.42 3.04
CA PHE A 270 9.94 1.69 2.49
C PHE A 270 9.54 0.23 2.19
N LEU A 271 8.90 -0.45 3.15
CA LEU A 271 8.43 -1.82 2.97
C LEU A 271 7.41 -1.93 1.83
N LEU A 272 6.44 -1.01 1.76
CA LEU A 272 5.45 -1.00 0.68
C LEU A 272 6.11 -0.82 -0.70
N CYS A 273 6.96 0.18 -0.85
CA CYS A 273 7.70 0.47 -2.07
C CYS A 273 8.56 -0.73 -2.53
N LEU A 274 9.29 -1.34 -1.60
CA LEU A 274 10.13 -2.50 -1.86
C LEU A 274 9.30 -3.71 -2.28
N ALA A 275 8.30 -4.08 -1.47
CA ALA A 275 7.46 -5.24 -1.74
C ALA A 275 6.67 -5.08 -3.06
N ASP A 276 6.12 -3.89 -3.33
CA ASP A 276 5.34 -3.64 -4.55
C ASP A 276 6.20 -3.76 -5.83
N THR A 277 7.47 -3.35 -5.74
CA THR A 277 8.39 -3.36 -6.87
C THR A 277 8.92 -4.77 -7.16
N ILE A 278 9.30 -5.51 -6.11
CA ILE A 278 9.97 -6.80 -6.28
C ILE A 278 9.00 -7.98 -6.30
N GLU A 279 7.70 -7.77 -6.07
CA GLU A 279 6.75 -8.87 -6.25
C GLU A 279 6.59 -9.21 -7.75
N PRO A 280 6.51 -10.49 -8.15
CA PRO A 280 6.63 -10.84 -9.57
C PRO A 280 5.30 -10.80 -10.35
N SER A 281 4.15 -10.94 -9.71
CA SER A 281 2.87 -11.16 -10.40
C SER A 281 2.38 -9.98 -11.24
N LYS A 282 2.71 -8.73 -10.86
CA LYS A 282 2.44 -7.52 -11.66
C LYS A 282 3.20 -7.54 -12.98
N HIS A 283 4.46 -7.95 -12.94
CA HIS A 283 5.30 -8.04 -14.13
C HIS A 283 4.83 -9.18 -15.04
N PHE A 284 4.66 -10.37 -14.48
CA PHE A 284 4.28 -11.58 -15.21
C PHE A 284 2.76 -11.77 -15.29
N SER A 285 1.98 -10.68 -15.37
CA SER A 285 0.52 -10.72 -15.26
C SER A 285 -0.21 -11.46 -16.38
N GLN A 286 0.50 -11.88 -17.44
CA GLN A 286 -0.03 -12.74 -18.51
C GLN A 286 0.08 -14.24 -18.20
N LEU A 287 0.83 -14.61 -17.16
CA LEU A 287 1.05 -15.98 -16.74
C LEU A 287 0.19 -16.32 -15.54
N GLN A 288 -0.05 -17.62 -15.33
CA GLN A 288 -0.71 -18.09 -14.12
C GLN A 288 0.17 -17.81 -12.90
N PRO A 289 -0.34 -17.13 -11.85
CA PRO A 289 0.48 -16.62 -10.75
C PRO A 289 1.27 -17.70 -10.02
N LEU A 290 0.63 -18.84 -9.74
CA LEU A 290 1.30 -19.97 -9.08
C LEU A 290 2.48 -20.49 -9.91
N CYS A 291 2.36 -20.51 -11.24
CA CYS A 291 3.45 -20.90 -12.14
C CYS A 291 4.64 -19.92 -12.02
N VAL A 292 4.37 -18.63 -11.89
CA VAL A 292 5.41 -17.61 -11.68
C VAL A 292 6.08 -17.80 -10.32
N PHE A 293 5.29 -17.97 -9.25
CA PHE A 293 5.79 -18.09 -7.89
C PHE A 293 6.62 -19.36 -7.64
N ASP A 294 6.39 -20.43 -8.40
CA ASP A 294 7.19 -21.66 -8.33
C ASP A 294 8.54 -21.56 -9.04
N LYS A 295 8.72 -20.58 -9.94
CA LYS A 295 9.91 -20.40 -10.78
C LYS A 295 10.90 -19.37 -10.24
N MET A 296 10.60 -18.80 -9.09
CA MET A 296 11.40 -17.77 -8.45
C MET A 296 11.61 -18.10 -7.00
N ARG A 297 12.81 -17.82 -6.50
CA ARG A 297 13.19 -17.97 -5.11
C ARG A 297 13.54 -16.63 -4.49
N ILE A 298 13.25 -16.51 -3.21
CA ILE A 298 13.63 -15.36 -2.39
C ILE A 298 14.17 -15.84 -1.05
N ASP A 299 15.08 -15.07 -0.48
CA ASP A 299 15.61 -15.22 0.86
C ASP A 299 16.15 -13.87 1.37
N TYR A 300 16.44 -13.77 2.66
CA TYR A 300 17.10 -12.59 3.21
C TYR A 300 18.07 -12.95 4.33
N ASP A 301 19.15 -12.16 4.43
CA ASP A 301 20.08 -12.16 5.55
C ASP A 301 19.79 -10.94 6.42
N HIS A 302 19.18 -11.19 7.59
CA HIS A 302 18.83 -10.14 8.54
C HIS A 302 20.05 -9.39 9.08
N ILE A 303 21.19 -10.07 9.25
CA ILE A 303 22.39 -9.45 9.84
C ILE A 303 23.03 -8.52 8.83
N LYS A 304 23.16 -8.98 7.58
CA LYS A 304 23.78 -8.21 6.50
C LYS A 304 22.82 -7.24 5.81
N GLN A 305 21.53 -7.28 6.15
CA GLN A 305 20.50 -6.46 5.53
C GLN A 305 20.42 -6.67 4.00
N ILE A 306 20.49 -7.93 3.59
CA ILE A 306 20.49 -8.33 2.17
C ILE A 306 19.26 -9.16 1.85
N ILE A 307 18.58 -8.86 0.75
CA ILE A 307 17.58 -9.69 0.11
C ILE A 307 18.18 -10.31 -1.15
N ILE A 308 17.93 -11.60 -1.39
CA ILE A 308 18.39 -12.31 -2.58
C ILE A 308 17.17 -12.84 -3.32
N LEU A 309 17.09 -12.54 -4.62
CA LEU A 309 16.10 -13.05 -5.55
C LEU A 309 16.80 -13.89 -6.61
N GLU A 310 16.24 -15.03 -6.98
CA GLU A 310 16.81 -15.91 -7.99
C GLU A 310 15.70 -16.50 -8.87
N ILE A 311 15.88 -16.40 -10.18
CA ILE A 311 15.02 -17.09 -11.15
C ILE A 311 15.64 -18.44 -11.44
N ILE A 312 14.85 -19.50 -11.23
CA ILE A 312 15.30 -20.88 -11.38
C ILE A 312 14.79 -21.54 -12.66
N ASP A 313 13.99 -20.82 -13.46
CA ASP A 313 13.48 -21.28 -14.75
C ASP A 313 13.58 -20.17 -15.80
N ASN A 314 14.41 -20.43 -16.81
CA ASN A 314 14.77 -19.47 -17.87
C ASN A 314 13.63 -19.18 -18.86
N CYS A 315 12.46 -19.81 -18.73
CA CYS A 315 11.30 -19.46 -19.57
C CYS A 315 10.66 -18.10 -19.18
N LEU A 316 11.06 -17.50 -18.07
CA LEU A 316 10.61 -16.18 -17.65
C LEU A 316 11.54 -15.11 -18.24
N ASP A 317 10.99 -14.22 -19.08
CA ASP A 317 11.70 -13.02 -19.53
C ASP A 317 11.77 -12.00 -18.39
N TYR A 318 12.94 -11.91 -17.77
CA TYR A 318 13.13 -11.16 -16.53
C TYR A 318 13.82 -9.82 -16.68
N ASP A 319 14.32 -9.49 -17.88
CA ASP A 319 15.09 -8.26 -18.10
C ASP A 319 14.30 -7.01 -17.70
N GLY A 320 13.01 -6.98 -18.07
CA GLY A 320 12.12 -5.88 -17.73
C GLY A 320 11.77 -5.81 -16.24
N TRP A 321 11.77 -6.94 -15.53
CA TRP A 321 11.54 -6.99 -14.09
C TRP A 321 12.78 -6.56 -13.33
N PHE A 322 13.95 -7.05 -13.74
CA PHE A 322 15.24 -6.71 -13.17
C PHE A 322 15.53 -5.21 -13.29
N LYS A 323 15.25 -4.58 -14.44
CA LYS A 323 15.35 -3.12 -14.61
C LYS A 323 14.47 -2.33 -13.64
N LYS A 324 13.28 -2.83 -13.31
CA LYS A 324 12.40 -2.17 -12.31
C LYS A 324 13.00 -2.29 -10.91
N ILE A 325 13.55 -3.45 -10.56
CA ILE A 325 14.20 -3.66 -9.27
C ILE A 325 15.48 -2.82 -9.15
N GLU A 326 16.30 -2.78 -10.19
CA GLU A 326 17.50 -1.92 -10.28
C GLU A 326 17.16 -0.43 -10.09
N SER A 327 16.02 0.01 -10.62
CA SER A 327 15.56 1.40 -10.45
C SER A 327 15.33 1.82 -9.00
N LEU A 328 15.19 0.88 -8.06
CA LEU A 328 15.06 1.17 -6.63
C LEU A 328 16.25 1.97 -6.11
N GLU A 329 17.47 1.67 -6.56
CA GLU A 329 18.68 2.37 -6.12
C GLU A 329 18.60 3.88 -6.38
N LYS A 330 17.85 4.32 -7.39
CA LYS A 330 17.78 5.73 -7.75
C LYS A 330 17.10 6.57 -6.67
N TRP A 331 16.17 6.00 -5.92
CA TRP A 331 15.27 6.74 -5.03
C TRP A 331 15.04 6.11 -3.65
N MET A 332 15.45 4.85 -3.44
CA MET A 332 15.50 4.20 -2.12
C MET A 332 16.95 4.06 -1.66
N ALA A 333 17.17 4.05 -0.35
CA ALA A 333 18.47 3.79 0.25
C ALA A 333 18.82 2.29 0.16
N VAL A 334 19.05 1.80 -1.06
CA VAL A 334 19.45 0.43 -1.37
C VAL A 334 20.55 0.40 -2.43
N GLU A 335 21.30 -0.69 -2.46
CA GLU A 335 22.20 -1.07 -3.55
C GLU A 335 21.71 -2.40 -4.15
N VAL A 336 21.69 -2.51 -5.47
CA VAL A 336 21.17 -3.62 -6.26
C VAL A 336 22.30 -4.15 -7.15
N THR A 337 22.67 -5.40 -6.93
CA THR A 337 23.64 -6.11 -7.76
C THR A 337 22.93 -7.19 -8.56
N ILE A 338 23.17 -7.24 -9.87
CA ILE A 338 22.63 -8.25 -10.79
C ILE A 338 23.76 -9.18 -11.22
N ASP A 339 23.56 -10.49 -11.07
CA ASP A 339 24.47 -11.54 -11.52
C ASP A 339 23.68 -12.67 -12.20
N GLY A 340 23.63 -12.64 -13.54
CA GLY A 340 22.85 -13.58 -14.33
C GLY A 340 21.36 -13.54 -13.98
N ALA A 341 20.81 -14.66 -13.53
CA ALA A 341 19.41 -14.82 -13.11
C ALA A 341 19.18 -14.51 -11.62
N ARG A 342 20.14 -13.86 -10.95
CA ARG A 342 20.10 -13.51 -9.52
C ARG A 342 20.20 -12.00 -9.32
N ILE A 343 19.41 -11.49 -8.37
CA ILE A 343 19.50 -10.13 -7.84
C ILE A 343 19.84 -10.19 -6.35
N LYS A 344 20.75 -9.32 -5.94
CA LYS A 344 21.02 -8.99 -4.54
C LYS A 344 20.57 -7.55 -4.29
N ILE A 345 19.78 -7.32 -3.25
CA ILE A 345 19.38 -5.98 -2.79
C ILE A 345 19.95 -5.80 -1.37
N GLU A 346 20.87 -4.86 -1.20
CA GLU A 346 21.43 -4.47 0.09
C GLU A 346 20.71 -3.22 0.60
N ILE A 347 20.18 -3.28 1.82
CA ILE A 347 19.39 -2.20 2.42
C ILE A 347 20.31 -1.36 3.32
N HIS A 348 20.35 -0.06 3.05
CA HIS A 348 21.08 0.91 3.86
C HIS A 348 20.16 1.62 4.85
N GLU A 349 20.79 2.24 5.86
CA GLU A 349 20.09 2.93 6.95
C GLU A 349 19.51 4.28 6.55
#